data_AF-A0A1G5H529-F1
#
_entry.id   AF-A0A1G5H529-F1
#
_cell.length_a   1.000
_cell.length_b   1.000
_cell.length_c   1.000
_cell.angle_alpha   90.00
_cell.angle_beta   90.00
_cell.angle_gamma   90.00
#
_symmetry.space_group_name_H-M   'P 1'
#
loop_
_entity.id
_entity.type
_entity.pdbx_description
1 polymer ?
#
loop_
_entity_poly.entity_id
_entity_poly.type
_entity_poly.pdbx_seq_one_letter_code
_entity_poly.pdbx_strand_id
1 'polypeptide(L)'
;MSEINIYCDETCHLPNDGIDLMVIGGISCPKEKVKDINRQIRNIKEKHNVYKFAEIKWVRVSNSQFDMYKELIDLFFDNSFLNFRAVVAHNKSKLDYRRFHLTHDDWYQRIYYLMLRGMIDISDSYHVYVDIKDTKGAEKINTLRDVLNNAAGYFYEETVESIQLLKSDQVQLMQLTDLLIGAVAYANRGLNSSKAKIDLVSYIEERSNRMLKRTSPKNEVKFNVFQWLPREVR
;
A
#
# COMPACT_ATOMS: atom_id res chain seq x y z
N MET A 1 17.46 16.00 6.31
CA MET A 1 17.01 14.61 6.38
C MET A 1 15.73 14.60 7.18
N SER A 2 14.61 14.29 6.53
CA SER A 2 13.34 14.12 7.21
C SER A 2 13.16 12.66 7.59
N GLU A 3 12.56 12.40 8.76
CA GLU A 3 12.19 11.05 9.17
C GLU A 3 10.79 10.73 8.65
N ILE A 4 10.67 9.70 7.83
CA ILE A 4 9.43 9.32 7.14
C ILE A 4 9.00 7.93 7.59
N ASN A 5 7.74 7.82 8.00
CA ASN A 5 7.09 6.53 8.25
C ASN A 5 6.39 6.05 6.99
N ILE A 6 6.55 4.77 6.64
CA ILE A 6 5.80 4.11 5.55
C ILE A 6 4.93 3.00 6.16
N TYR A 7 3.62 3.06 5.93
CA TYR A 7 2.66 2.05 6.41
C TYR A 7 2.18 1.19 5.25
N CYS A 8 2.57 -0.08 5.25
CA CYS A 8 2.38 -0.99 4.15
C CYS A 8 1.34 -2.07 4.46
N ASP A 9 0.61 -2.48 3.42
CA ASP A 9 -0.29 -3.63 3.45
C ASP A 9 -0.39 -4.23 2.04
N GLU A 10 -0.90 -5.45 1.96
CA GLU A 10 -1.06 -6.22 0.75
C GLU A 10 -2.38 -6.98 0.69
N THR A 11 -2.89 -7.17 -0.52
CA THR A 11 -4.07 -7.99 -0.78
C THR A 11 -3.84 -8.92 -1.97
N CYS A 12 -4.57 -10.04 -1.96
CA CYS A 12 -4.51 -11.06 -3.00
C CYS A 12 -3.09 -11.64 -3.21
N HIS A 13 -2.32 -11.80 -2.13
CA HIS A 13 -0.92 -12.25 -2.21
C HIS A 13 -0.78 -13.78 -2.19
N LEU A 14 -1.76 -14.51 -1.65
CA LEU A 14 -1.65 -15.95 -1.47
C LEU A 14 -1.58 -16.68 -2.83
N PRO A 15 -0.82 -17.79 -2.94
CA PRO A 15 -0.66 -18.51 -4.19
C PRO A 15 -1.95 -19.15 -4.69
N ASN A 16 -2.85 -19.54 -3.78
CA ASN A 16 -4.05 -20.33 -4.08
C ASN A 16 -5.35 -19.62 -3.68
N ASP A 17 -5.38 -18.28 -3.73
CA ASP A 17 -6.60 -17.49 -3.44
C ASP A 17 -7.57 -17.38 -4.64
N GLY A 18 -7.21 -17.95 -5.80
CA GLY A 18 -8.02 -17.90 -7.02
C GLY A 18 -8.11 -16.50 -7.66
N ILE A 19 -7.27 -15.55 -7.22
CA ILE A 19 -7.22 -14.19 -7.75
C ILE A 19 -5.92 -14.05 -8.53
N ASP A 20 -5.98 -13.68 -9.80
CA ASP A 20 -4.79 -13.68 -10.68
C ASP A 20 -3.95 -12.39 -10.62
N LEU A 21 -3.99 -11.69 -9.49
CA LEU A 21 -3.15 -10.52 -9.22
C LEU A 21 -2.84 -10.41 -7.73
N MET A 22 -1.79 -9.66 -7.40
CA MET A 22 -1.48 -9.19 -6.05
C MET A 22 -1.35 -7.67 -6.08
N VAL A 23 -1.78 -7.00 -5.00
CA VAL A 23 -1.50 -5.58 -4.80
C VAL A 23 -0.75 -5.41 -3.49
N ILE A 24 0.41 -4.77 -3.54
CA ILE A 24 1.15 -4.28 -2.36
C ILE A 24 1.16 -2.77 -2.45
N GLY A 25 0.87 -2.07 -1.36
CA GLY A 25 0.98 -0.62 -1.33
C GLY A 25 1.36 -0.08 0.03
N GLY A 26 1.71 1.21 0.05
CA GLY A 26 2.10 1.91 1.25
C GLY A 26 1.73 3.39 1.22
N ILE A 27 1.47 3.94 2.41
CA ILE A 27 1.34 5.38 2.63
C ILE A 27 2.58 5.89 3.35
N SER A 28 3.25 6.90 2.79
CA SER A 28 4.30 7.64 3.49
C SER A 28 3.74 8.86 4.23
N CYS A 29 4.30 9.13 5.40
CA CYS A 29 3.95 10.25 6.26
C CYS A 29 5.20 10.68 7.06
N PRO A 30 5.57 11.96 7.10
CA PRO A 30 6.56 12.48 8.03
C PRO A 30 6.22 12.09 9.47
N LYS A 31 7.21 11.60 10.22
CA LYS A 31 7.05 11.01 11.56
C LYS A 31 6.36 11.96 12.53
N GLU A 32 6.66 13.25 12.44
CA GLU A 32 6.07 14.30 13.27
C GLU A 32 4.59 14.58 12.97
N LYS A 33 4.10 14.21 11.78
CA LYS A 33 2.70 14.39 11.37
C LYS A 33 1.81 13.19 11.69
N VAL A 34 2.39 12.02 11.97
CA VAL A 34 1.65 10.78 12.21
C VAL A 34 0.59 10.91 13.32
N LYS A 35 0.94 11.54 14.45
CA LYS A 35 0.00 11.71 15.58
C LYS A 35 -1.20 12.58 15.18
N ASP A 36 -0.96 13.60 14.37
CA ASP A 36 -1.98 14.53 13.91
C ASP A 36 -2.95 13.84 12.94
N ILE A 37 -2.41 13.15 11.94
CA ILE A 37 -3.21 12.48 10.92
C ILE A 37 -4.04 11.33 11.53
N ASN A 38 -3.46 10.54 12.42
CA ASN A 38 -4.21 9.51 13.14
C ASN A 38 -5.36 10.11 13.97
N ARG A 39 -5.20 11.32 14.52
CA ARG A 39 -6.28 12.03 15.22
C ARG A 39 -7.38 12.47 14.25
N GLN A 40 -7.02 13.01 13.08
CA GLN A 40 -7.98 13.39 12.05
C GLN A 40 -8.81 12.19 11.55
N ILE A 41 -8.18 11.04 11.31
CA ILE A 41 -8.89 9.81 10.92
C ILE A 41 -9.91 9.38 12.00
N ARG A 42 -9.52 9.45 13.28
CA ARG A 42 -10.44 9.13 14.40
C ARG A 42 -11.60 10.12 14.49
N ASN A 43 -11.35 11.41 14.27
CA ASN A 43 -12.38 12.43 14.26
C ASN A 43 -13.39 12.20 13.12
N ILE A 44 -12.93 11.78 11.94
CA ILE A 44 -13.82 11.42 10.82
C ILE A 44 -14.71 10.24 11.22
N LYS A 45 -14.17 9.20 11.86
CA LYS A 45 -14.98 8.08 12.35
C LYS A 45 -16.07 8.55 13.30
N GLU A 46 -15.71 9.33 14.32
CA GLU A 46 -16.66 9.84 15.32
C GLU A 46 -17.73 10.74 14.68
N LYS A 47 -17.35 11.61 13.74
CA LYS A 47 -18.27 12.47 12.97
C LYS A 47 -19.34 11.66 12.24
N HIS A 48 -18.99 10.47 11.76
CA HIS A 48 -19.89 9.56 11.04
C HIS A 48 -20.53 8.49 11.96
N ASN A 49 -20.54 8.70 13.27
CA ASN A 49 -21.10 7.77 14.28
C ASN A 49 -20.43 6.38 14.26
N VAL A 50 -19.17 6.31 13.85
CA VAL A 50 -18.34 5.10 13.91
C VAL A 50 -17.40 5.22 15.10
N TYR A 51 -17.29 4.14 15.89
CA TYR A 51 -16.37 4.09 17.02
C TYR A 51 -14.94 4.43 16.58
N LYS A 52 -14.26 5.37 17.25
CA LYS A 52 -12.92 5.87 16.86
C LYS A 52 -11.85 4.79 16.67
N PHE A 53 -11.96 3.66 17.36
CA PHE A 53 -11.04 2.53 17.23
C PHE A 53 -11.60 1.39 16.38
N ALA A 54 -12.79 1.54 15.78
CA ALA A 54 -13.29 0.59 14.80
C ALA A 54 -12.36 0.57 13.60
N GLU A 55 -12.00 -0.63 13.16
CA GLU A 55 -11.08 -0.83 12.04
C GLU A 55 -11.75 -0.48 10.69
N ILE A 56 -11.10 0.39 9.91
CA ILE A 56 -11.45 0.62 8.50
C ILE A 56 -10.92 -0.57 7.70
N LYS A 57 -11.76 -1.17 6.85
CA LYS A 57 -11.34 -2.14 5.84
C LYS A 57 -12.08 -1.93 4.54
N TRP A 58 -11.42 -2.16 3.41
CA TRP A 58 -12.04 -2.17 2.09
C TRP A 58 -13.26 -3.11 2.01
N VAL A 59 -13.20 -4.27 2.68
CA VAL A 59 -14.32 -5.22 2.69
C VAL A 59 -15.59 -4.66 3.35
N ARG A 60 -15.46 -3.65 4.23
CA ARG A 60 -16.57 -2.99 4.96
C ARG A 60 -17.17 -1.80 4.20
N VAL A 61 -16.61 -1.40 3.06
CA VAL A 61 -17.17 -0.34 2.22
C VAL A 61 -18.58 -0.72 1.77
N SER A 62 -19.55 0.11 2.14
CA SER A 62 -20.98 -0.09 1.93
C SER A 62 -21.70 1.26 1.80
N ASN A 63 -22.92 1.25 1.27
CA ASN A 63 -23.68 2.49 1.03
C ASN A 63 -23.96 3.27 2.34
N SER A 64 -24.18 2.59 3.47
CA SER A 64 -24.53 3.22 4.74
C SER A 64 -23.38 4.00 5.38
N GLN A 65 -22.14 3.73 4.99
CA GLN A 65 -20.94 4.40 5.50
C GLN A 65 -20.16 5.12 4.40
N PHE A 66 -20.75 5.27 3.21
CA PHE A 66 -20.06 5.79 2.03
C PHE A 66 -19.43 7.17 2.29
N ASP A 67 -20.16 8.08 2.93
CA ASP A 67 -19.69 9.43 3.21
C ASP A 67 -18.46 9.46 4.13
N MET A 68 -18.37 8.53 5.09
CA MET A 68 -17.17 8.38 5.93
C MET A 68 -15.97 7.98 5.08
N TYR A 69 -16.13 6.98 4.20
CA TYR A 69 -15.04 6.54 3.32
C TYR A 69 -14.64 7.64 2.35
N LYS A 70 -15.61 8.37 1.79
CA LYS A 70 -15.35 9.53 0.94
C LYS A 70 -14.55 10.60 1.68
N GLU A 71 -14.90 10.91 2.92
CA GLU A 71 -14.17 11.88 3.75
C GLU A 71 -12.76 11.40 4.13
N LEU A 72 -12.54 10.09 4.28
CA LEU A 72 -11.19 9.53 4.45
C LEU A 72 -10.34 9.71 3.18
N ILE A 73 -10.93 9.56 2.00
CA ILE A 73 -10.27 9.87 0.72
C ILE A 73 -10.02 11.38 0.61
N ASP A 74 -10.94 12.22 1.09
CA ASP A 74 -10.77 13.68 1.19
C ASP A 74 -9.54 14.04 2.04
N LEU A 75 -9.48 13.52 3.27
CA LEU A 75 -8.32 13.67 4.15
C LEU A 75 -7.01 13.24 3.48
N PHE A 76 -7.00 12.08 2.80
CA PHE A 76 -5.80 11.61 2.13
C PHE A 76 -5.31 12.62 1.09
N PHE A 77 -6.17 12.98 0.14
CA PHE A 77 -5.78 13.81 -1.01
C PHE A 77 -5.52 15.27 -0.62
N ASP A 78 -6.25 15.82 0.35
CA ASP A 78 -6.10 17.22 0.79
C ASP A 78 -4.89 17.44 1.71
N ASN A 79 -4.30 16.35 2.24
CA ASN A 79 -3.14 16.43 3.10
C ASN A 79 -1.83 16.32 2.29
N SER A 80 -1.04 17.39 2.22
CA SER A 80 0.23 17.41 1.49
C SER A 80 1.33 16.49 2.06
N PHE A 81 1.16 15.99 3.29
CA PHE A 81 2.13 15.12 3.96
C PHE A 81 1.90 13.63 3.68
N LEU A 82 0.77 13.27 3.05
CA LEU A 82 0.44 11.89 2.72
C LEU A 82 0.69 11.61 1.25
N ASN A 83 1.48 10.57 0.98
CA ASN A 83 1.68 10.06 -0.37
C ASN A 83 1.41 8.57 -0.39
N PHE A 84 0.86 8.07 -1.49
CA PHE A 84 0.53 6.66 -1.66
C PHE A 84 1.23 6.08 -2.88
N ARG A 85 1.74 4.87 -2.73
CA ARG A 85 2.21 4.05 -3.85
C ARG A 85 1.67 2.64 -3.76
N ALA A 86 1.29 2.07 -4.89
CA ALA A 86 0.95 0.66 -5.04
C ALA A 86 1.64 0.02 -6.24
N VAL A 87 1.97 -1.25 -6.11
CA VAL A 87 2.37 -2.13 -7.22
C VAL A 87 1.29 -3.19 -7.39
N VAL A 88 0.72 -3.27 -8.59
CA VAL A 88 -0.23 -4.29 -9.00
C VAL A 88 0.52 -5.32 -9.83
N ALA A 89 0.79 -6.48 -9.25
CA ALA A 89 1.44 -7.59 -9.93
C ALA A 89 0.38 -8.51 -10.54
N HIS A 90 0.22 -8.43 -11.87
CA HIS A 90 -0.75 -9.21 -12.64
C HIS A 90 -0.24 -10.62 -12.96
N ASN A 91 -1.15 -11.47 -13.44
CA ASN A 91 -0.88 -12.79 -13.99
C ASN A 91 -0.04 -13.68 -13.06
N LYS A 92 -0.42 -13.77 -11.76
CA LYS A 92 0.22 -14.68 -10.79
C LYS A 92 0.27 -16.12 -11.31
N SER A 93 -0.77 -16.55 -12.03
CA SER A 93 -0.91 -17.85 -12.68
C SER A 93 0.16 -18.14 -13.74
N LYS A 94 0.80 -17.10 -14.29
CA LYS A 94 1.86 -17.20 -15.31
C LYS A 94 3.29 -17.12 -14.72
N LEU A 95 3.44 -17.14 -13.40
CA LEU A 95 4.76 -17.12 -12.76
C LEU A 95 5.50 -18.45 -12.96
N ASP A 96 6.65 -18.39 -13.63
CA ASP A 96 7.52 -19.56 -13.86
C ASP A 96 8.66 -19.64 -12.83
N TYR A 97 8.30 -20.15 -11.64
CA TYR A 97 9.23 -20.34 -10.53
C TYR A 97 10.40 -21.27 -10.87
N ARG A 98 10.14 -22.33 -11.65
CA ARG A 98 11.16 -23.34 -12.00
C ARG A 98 12.24 -22.74 -12.87
N ARG A 99 11.87 -22.01 -13.92
CA ARG A 99 12.81 -21.40 -14.86
C ARG A 99 13.74 -20.38 -14.21
N PHE A 100 13.20 -19.56 -13.30
CA PHE A 100 13.97 -18.51 -12.66
C PHE A 100 14.62 -18.95 -11.33
N HIS A 101 14.46 -20.23 -10.96
CA HIS A 101 14.91 -20.79 -9.69
C HIS A 101 14.45 -19.94 -8.48
N LEU A 102 13.17 -19.56 -8.49
CA LEU A 102 12.54 -18.75 -7.45
C LEU A 102 11.46 -19.54 -6.73
N THR A 103 11.15 -19.13 -5.51
CA THR A 103 9.94 -19.49 -4.79
C THR A 103 8.87 -18.40 -4.92
N HIS A 104 7.65 -18.70 -4.48
CA HIS A 104 6.60 -17.69 -4.36
C HIS A 104 7.02 -16.55 -3.42
N ASP A 105 7.71 -16.90 -2.33
CA ASP A 105 8.21 -15.93 -1.36
C ASP A 105 9.26 -15.00 -1.96
N ASP A 106 10.16 -15.51 -2.82
CA ASP A 106 11.16 -14.69 -3.52
C ASP A 106 10.48 -13.68 -4.45
N TRP A 107 9.45 -14.11 -5.17
CA TRP A 107 8.65 -13.22 -6.01
C TRP A 107 7.93 -12.17 -5.16
N TYR A 108 7.28 -12.57 -4.06
CA TYR A 108 6.60 -11.66 -3.14
C TYR A 108 7.56 -10.57 -2.63
N GLN A 109 8.75 -10.96 -2.15
CA GLN A 109 9.75 -10.02 -1.66
C GLN A 109 10.25 -9.06 -2.75
N ARG A 110 10.38 -9.54 -4.00
CA ARG A 110 10.75 -8.68 -5.13
C ARG A 110 9.66 -7.66 -5.47
N ILE A 111 8.38 -8.03 -5.40
CA ILE A 111 7.28 -7.07 -5.59
C ILE A 111 7.27 -6.05 -4.44
N TYR A 112 7.52 -6.50 -3.20
CA TYR A 112 7.64 -5.62 -2.04
C TYR A 112 8.78 -4.61 -2.22
N TYR A 113 9.95 -5.07 -2.66
CA TYR A 113 11.10 -4.22 -3.00
C TYR A 113 10.74 -3.18 -4.07
N LEU A 114 10.06 -3.58 -5.16
CA LEU A 114 9.62 -2.66 -6.21
C LEU A 114 8.66 -1.58 -5.70
N MET A 115 7.83 -1.91 -4.70
CA MET A 115 6.94 -0.96 -4.06
C MET A 115 7.76 0.04 -3.21
N LEU A 116 8.54 -0.45 -2.26
CA LEU A 116 9.31 0.39 -1.32
C LEU A 116 10.37 1.25 -2.02
N ARG A 117 11.11 0.68 -3.00
CA ARG A 117 12.18 1.41 -3.69
C ARG A 117 11.69 2.69 -4.36
N GLY A 118 10.43 2.70 -4.82
CA GLY A 118 9.80 3.87 -5.43
C GLY A 118 9.18 4.87 -4.44
N MET A 119 9.31 4.62 -3.13
CA MET A 119 8.92 5.54 -2.06
C MET A 119 10.13 6.11 -1.29
N ILE A 120 11.32 5.57 -1.53
CA ILE A 120 12.55 5.87 -0.78
C ILE A 120 13.48 6.75 -1.62
N ASP A 121 13.89 7.86 -1.02
CA ASP A 121 14.94 8.77 -1.49
C ASP A 121 16.16 8.72 -0.55
N ILE A 122 17.36 8.94 -1.09
CA ILE A 122 18.60 8.93 -0.29
C ILE A 122 18.72 10.16 0.62
N SER A 123 17.91 11.20 0.43
CA SER A 123 17.93 12.43 1.23
C SER A 123 17.21 12.35 2.58
N ASP A 124 16.46 11.27 2.82
CA ASP A 124 15.59 11.06 3.97
C ASP A 124 15.87 9.73 4.67
N SER A 125 15.34 9.57 5.88
CA SER A 125 15.40 8.30 6.61
C SER A 125 14.02 7.71 6.82
N TYR A 126 13.93 6.38 6.78
CA TYR A 126 12.65 5.67 6.68
C TYR A 126 12.46 4.63 7.78
N HIS A 127 11.28 4.67 8.40
CA HIS A 127 10.74 3.61 9.24
C HIS A 127 9.57 2.94 8.51
N VAL A 128 9.73 1.68 8.13
CA VAL A 128 8.71 0.93 7.42
C VAL A 128 7.92 0.07 8.40
N TYR A 129 6.60 0.08 8.28
CA TYR A 129 5.69 -0.70 9.08
C TYR A 129 4.89 -1.64 8.18
N VAL A 130 4.92 -2.93 8.49
CA VAL A 130 4.31 -3.99 7.70
C VAL A 130 3.25 -4.70 8.56
N ASP A 131 2.08 -4.95 7.99
CA ASP A 131 1.02 -5.71 8.68
C ASP A 131 1.46 -7.13 9.01
N ILE A 132 1.20 -7.57 10.25
CA ILE A 132 1.53 -8.92 10.72
C ILE A 132 0.59 -9.94 10.05
N LYS A 133 1.13 -10.76 9.15
CA LYS A 133 0.39 -11.89 8.55
C LYS A 133 0.88 -13.26 9.00
N ASP A 134 2.19 -13.48 9.13
CA ASP A 134 2.78 -14.75 9.58
C ASP A 134 4.13 -14.58 10.31
N THR A 135 4.43 -15.51 11.23
CA THR A 135 5.60 -15.47 12.13
C THR A 135 6.96 -15.70 11.45
N LYS A 136 6.98 -16.16 10.19
CA LYS A 136 8.21 -16.34 9.39
C LYS A 136 8.75 -15.04 8.75
N GLY A 137 8.14 -13.89 9.05
CA GLY A 137 8.43 -12.61 8.39
C GLY A 137 9.75 -11.95 8.80
N ALA A 138 10.26 -12.19 10.03
CA ALA A 138 11.35 -11.38 10.59
C ALA A 138 12.68 -11.46 9.81
N GLU A 139 13.13 -12.67 9.45
CA GLU A 139 14.37 -12.86 8.70
C GLU A 139 14.30 -12.23 7.30
N LYS A 140 13.16 -12.43 6.61
CA LYS A 140 12.91 -11.88 5.27
C LYS A 140 12.82 -10.35 5.28
N ILE A 141 12.26 -9.79 6.35
CA ILE A 141 12.18 -8.34 6.55
C ILE A 141 13.59 -7.72 6.68
N ASN A 142 14.51 -8.38 7.39
CA ASN A 142 15.89 -7.92 7.48
C ASN A 142 16.58 -7.98 6.11
N THR A 143 16.40 -9.07 5.35
CA THR A 143 16.94 -9.16 3.98
C THR A 143 16.37 -8.05 3.08
N LEU A 144 15.09 -7.72 3.19
CA LEU A 144 14.47 -6.63 2.42
C LEU A 144 15.10 -5.28 2.77
N ARG A 145 15.34 -5.01 4.07
CA ARG A 145 16.05 -3.81 4.52
C ARG A 145 17.45 -3.73 3.93
N ASP A 146 18.20 -4.81 3.99
CA ASP A 146 19.57 -4.87 3.49
C ASP A 146 19.62 -4.63 1.98
N VAL A 147 18.72 -5.25 1.22
CA VAL A 147 18.61 -5.04 -0.24
C VAL A 147 18.24 -3.60 -0.58
N LEU A 148 17.33 -2.98 0.18
CA LEU A 148 16.94 -1.59 -0.04
C LEU A 148 18.11 -0.62 0.21
N ASN A 149 18.82 -0.79 1.33
CA ASN A 149 19.98 0.04 1.65
C ASN A 149 21.15 -0.17 0.68
N ASN A 150 21.40 -1.41 0.25
CA ASN A 150 22.41 -1.69 -0.78
C ASN A 150 22.07 -1.03 -2.12
N ALA A 151 20.78 -0.99 -2.49
CA ALA A 151 20.32 -0.35 -3.73
C ALA A 151 20.27 1.20 -3.66
N ALA A 152 20.25 1.78 -2.46
CA ALA A 152 20.30 3.22 -2.23
C ALA A 152 21.73 3.78 -2.40
N GLY A 153 22.76 2.93 -2.24
CA GLY A 153 24.16 3.30 -2.39
C GLY A 153 24.76 3.80 -1.05
N TYR A 154 25.97 3.34 -0.74
CA TYR A 154 26.70 3.48 0.53
C TYR A 154 27.11 4.92 0.95
N PHE A 155 26.42 5.96 0.50
CA PHE A 155 26.92 7.32 0.67
C PHE A 155 26.66 7.94 2.05
N TYR A 156 25.68 7.46 2.84
CA TYR A 156 25.37 7.95 4.20
C TYR A 156 24.75 6.85 5.11
N GLU A 157 24.37 7.20 6.35
CA GLU A 157 23.62 6.37 7.32
C GLU A 157 22.48 5.56 6.67
N GLU A 158 22.06 4.44 7.30
CA GLU A 158 21.03 3.54 6.76
C GLU A 158 19.76 4.31 6.34
N THR A 159 19.51 4.42 5.02
CA THR A 159 18.33 5.12 4.47
C THR A 159 17.04 4.51 5.02
N VAL A 160 16.95 3.18 5.07
CA VAL A 160 15.90 2.45 5.76
C VAL A 160 16.43 2.01 7.12
N GLU A 161 16.12 2.77 8.16
CA GLU A 161 16.58 2.51 9.53
C GLU A 161 15.94 1.26 10.13
N SER A 162 14.64 1.07 9.87
CA SER A 162 13.90 -0.07 10.42
C SER A 162 12.75 -0.52 9.55
N ILE A 163 12.48 -1.83 9.61
CA ILE A 163 11.24 -2.41 9.12
C ILE A 163 10.63 -3.20 10.28
N GLN A 164 9.40 -2.84 10.68
CA GLN A 164 8.74 -3.35 11.86
C GLN A 164 7.39 -3.96 11.52
N LEU A 165 7.07 -5.04 12.22
CA LEU A 165 5.78 -5.70 12.14
C LEU A 165 4.78 -5.03 13.09
N LEU A 166 3.62 -4.62 12.57
CA LEU A 166 2.53 -4.01 13.34
C LEU A 166 1.19 -4.71 13.10
N LYS A 167 0.24 -4.53 14.01
CA LYS A 167 -1.14 -4.96 13.80
C LYS A 167 -1.96 -3.82 13.19
N SER A 168 -2.62 -4.08 12.06
CA SER A 168 -3.44 -3.12 11.29
C SER A 168 -4.54 -2.44 12.08
N ASP A 169 -5.15 -3.14 13.03
CA ASP A 169 -6.20 -2.59 13.90
C ASP A 169 -5.70 -1.48 14.84
N GLN A 170 -4.39 -1.41 15.11
CA GLN A 170 -3.80 -0.44 16.04
C GLN A 170 -3.47 0.92 15.40
N VAL A 171 -3.23 0.96 14.07
CA VAL A 171 -2.69 2.16 13.39
C VAL A 171 -3.63 2.63 12.28
N GLN A 172 -4.11 3.87 12.38
CA GLN A 172 -5.13 4.40 11.46
C GLN A 172 -4.59 4.56 10.03
N LEU A 173 -3.34 5.01 9.89
CA LEU A 173 -2.67 5.11 8.58
C LEU A 173 -2.57 3.77 7.88
N MET A 174 -2.34 2.67 8.61
CA MET A 174 -2.30 1.32 8.01
C MET A 174 -3.68 0.89 7.52
N GLN A 175 -4.75 1.26 8.24
CA GLN A 175 -6.12 1.02 7.78
C GLN A 175 -6.50 1.86 6.55
N LEU A 176 -5.95 3.08 6.45
CA LEU A 176 -6.09 3.90 5.24
C LEU A 176 -5.33 3.27 4.07
N THR A 177 -4.17 2.65 4.31
CA THR A 177 -3.46 1.84 3.31
C THR A 177 -4.35 0.68 2.82
N ASP A 178 -4.95 -0.12 3.71
CA ASP A 178 -5.90 -1.21 3.34
C ASP A 178 -7.02 -0.70 2.42
N LEU A 179 -7.60 0.46 2.75
CA LEU A 179 -8.65 1.07 1.94
C LEU A 179 -8.19 1.39 0.52
N LEU A 180 -7.02 2.02 0.36
CA LEU A 180 -6.48 2.42 -0.94
C LEU A 180 -6.02 1.22 -1.78
N ILE A 181 -5.32 0.25 -1.18
CA ILE A 181 -4.94 -0.98 -1.91
C ILE A 181 -6.17 -1.78 -2.33
N GLY A 182 -7.22 -1.78 -1.49
CA GLY A 182 -8.48 -2.45 -1.78
C GLY A 182 -9.21 -1.83 -2.97
N ALA A 183 -9.23 -0.50 -3.06
CA ALA A 183 -9.77 0.22 -4.20
C ALA A 183 -8.99 -0.09 -5.50
N VAL A 184 -7.65 -0.06 -5.44
CA VAL A 184 -6.77 -0.41 -6.57
C VAL A 184 -7.01 -1.85 -7.01
N ALA A 185 -7.07 -2.80 -6.07
CA ALA A 185 -7.33 -4.21 -6.37
C ALA A 185 -8.73 -4.42 -6.98
N TYR A 186 -9.76 -3.76 -6.44
CA TYR A 186 -11.12 -3.86 -6.96
C TYR A 186 -11.22 -3.38 -8.40
N ALA A 187 -10.60 -2.23 -8.69
CA ALA A 187 -10.51 -1.69 -10.03
C ALA A 187 -9.79 -2.68 -10.97
N ASN A 188 -8.59 -3.14 -10.61
CA ASN A 188 -7.77 -4.01 -11.46
C ASN A 188 -8.37 -5.41 -11.67
N ARG A 189 -9.21 -5.89 -10.76
CA ARG A 189 -9.98 -7.13 -10.92
C ARG A 189 -11.22 -6.99 -11.82
N GLY A 190 -11.57 -5.76 -12.22
CA GLY A 190 -12.75 -5.50 -13.05
C GLY A 190 -14.08 -5.84 -12.37
N LEU A 191 -14.13 -5.80 -11.04
CA LEU A 191 -15.34 -6.10 -10.28
C LEU A 191 -16.37 -4.97 -10.37
N ASN A 192 -17.64 -5.33 -10.35
CA ASN A 192 -18.78 -4.40 -10.47
C ASN A 192 -19.95 -4.79 -9.55
N SER A 193 -19.68 -5.58 -8.51
CA SER A 193 -20.69 -6.16 -7.62
C SER A 193 -21.25 -5.21 -6.54
N SER A 194 -20.62 -4.07 -6.29
CA SER A 194 -21.00 -3.17 -5.19
C SER A 194 -20.98 -1.72 -5.64
N LYS A 195 -22.15 -1.08 -5.61
CA LYS A 195 -22.32 0.33 -5.97
C LYS A 195 -21.38 1.25 -5.16
N ALA A 196 -21.37 1.13 -3.83
CA ALA A 196 -20.47 1.91 -2.97
C ALA A 196 -18.99 1.78 -3.37
N LYS A 197 -18.53 0.57 -3.72
CA LYS A 197 -17.12 0.34 -4.11
C LYS A 197 -16.81 0.93 -5.48
N ILE A 198 -17.74 0.82 -6.43
CA ILE A 198 -17.62 1.44 -7.75
C ILE A 198 -17.56 2.96 -7.62
N ASP A 199 -18.47 3.53 -6.83
CA ASP A 199 -18.55 4.98 -6.61
C ASP A 199 -17.28 5.50 -5.91
N LEU A 200 -16.74 4.75 -4.93
CA LEU A 200 -15.51 5.13 -4.22
C LEU A 200 -14.27 5.00 -5.12
N VAL A 201 -14.18 3.97 -5.97
CA VAL A 201 -13.12 3.86 -6.99
C VAL A 201 -13.19 5.04 -7.94
N SER A 202 -14.37 5.35 -8.47
CA SER A 202 -14.58 6.48 -9.39
C SER A 202 -14.16 7.81 -8.74
N TYR A 203 -14.48 7.97 -7.45
CA TYR A 203 -14.08 9.15 -6.68
C TYR A 203 -12.56 9.27 -6.51
N ILE A 204 -11.86 8.16 -6.25
CA ILE A 204 -10.40 8.16 -6.17
C ILE A 204 -9.78 8.47 -7.54
N GLU A 205 -10.35 7.94 -8.63
CA GLU A 205 -9.90 8.24 -9.99
C GLU A 205 -10.08 9.73 -10.34
N GLU A 206 -11.18 10.33 -9.91
CA GLU A 206 -11.45 11.77 -10.03
C GLU A 206 -10.41 12.59 -9.24
N ARG A 207 -10.22 12.29 -7.95
CA ARG A 207 -9.29 13.03 -7.07
C ARG A 207 -7.83 12.89 -7.48
N SER A 208 -7.45 11.74 -8.07
CA SER A 208 -6.12 11.52 -8.62
C SER A 208 -5.95 11.98 -10.08
N ASN A 209 -7.04 12.34 -10.76
CA ASN A 209 -7.09 12.61 -12.20
C ASN A 209 -6.48 11.48 -13.05
N ARG A 210 -6.66 10.23 -12.62
CA ARG A 210 -6.03 9.04 -13.23
C ARG A 210 -6.89 7.79 -13.05
N MET A 211 -6.79 6.87 -14.00
CA MET A 211 -7.36 5.53 -13.87
C MET A 211 -6.48 4.64 -12.99
N LEU A 212 -7.07 3.93 -12.01
CA LEU A 212 -6.37 3.00 -11.11
C LEU A 212 -5.81 1.76 -11.83
N LYS A 213 -6.31 1.50 -13.05
CA LYS A 213 -5.87 0.40 -13.93
C LYS A 213 -4.64 0.71 -14.76
N ARG A 214 -4.13 1.94 -14.71
CA ARG A 214 -3.00 2.37 -15.53
C ARG A 214 -1.77 2.65 -14.67
N THR A 215 -0.59 2.49 -15.26
CA THR A 215 0.66 2.89 -14.61
C THR A 215 0.74 4.41 -14.56
N SER A 216 0.97 4.94 -13.36
CA SER A 216 1.30 6.35 -13.15
C SER A 216 2.71 6.66 -13.68
N PRO A 217 2.97 7.90 -14.13
CA PRO A 217 4.31 8.41 -14.38
C PRO A 217 5.21 8.20 -13.16
N LYS A 218 6.51 8.02 -13.42
CA LYS A 218 7.49 7.76 -12.35
C LYS A 218 7.60 8.91 -11.34
N ASN A 219 7.36 10.14 -11.78
CA ASN A 219 7.40 11.36 -10.96
C ASN A 219 6.06 11.67 -10.26
N GLU A 220 5.03 10.83 -10.43
CA GLU A 220 3.79 10.98 -9.68
C GLU A 220 4.03 10.57 -8.22
N VAL A 221 3.94 11.51 -7.30
CA VAL A 221 4.24 11.29 -5.88
C VAL A 221 2.95 11.08 -5.07
N LYS A 222 1.89 11.85 -5.35
CA LYS A 222 0.70 11.88 -4.49
C LYS A 222 -0.03 10.55 -4.47
N PHE A 223 -0.32 9.99 -5.64
CA PHE A 223 -1.01 8.72 -5.80
C PHE A 223 -0.41 7.94 -6.98
N ASN A 224 0.53 7.05 -6.68
CA ASN A 224 1.31 6.30 -7.66
C ASN A 224 0.83 4.85 -7.77
N VAL A 225 0.42 4.40 -8.96
CA VAL A 225 0.12 2.99 -9.23
C VAL A 225 1.07 2.46 -10.29
N PHE A 226 1.73 1.34 -10.02
CA PHE A 226 2.61 0.68 -10.98
C PHE A 226 2.06 -0.69 -11.36
N GLN A 227 1.74 -0.87 -12.65
CA GLN A 227 1.29 -2.15 -13.19
C GLN A 227 2.51 -3.00 -13.56
N TRP A 228 2.71 -4.11 -12.86
CA TRP A 228 3.77 -5.08 -13.11
C TRP A 228 3.20 -6.32 -13.80
N LEU A 229 3.90 -6.79 -14.83
CA LEU A 229 3.60 -8.03 -15.54
C LEU A 229 4.80 -8.98 -15.42
N PRO A 230 4.55 -10.28 -15.23
CA PRO A 230 5.62 -11.26 -15.30
C PRO A 230 6.17 -11.30 -16.72
N ARG A 231 7.44 -11.67 -16.85
CA ARG A 231 8.05 -11.88 -18.16
C ARG A 231 7.39 -13.13 -18.79
N GLU A 232 6.45 -12.89 -19.69
CA GLU A 232 5.85 -13.95 -20.50
C GLU A 232 6.87 -14.42 -21.53
N VAL A 233 6.97 -15.73 -21.67
CA VAL A 233 7.83 -16.39 -22.64
C VAL A 233 7.01 -16.57 -23.91
N ARG A 234 7.51 -16.06 -25.03
CA ARG A 234 7.00 -16.43 -26.36
C ARG A 234 7.45 -17.83 -26.72
#